data_AF-A0A3D1UWN7-F1
#
_entry.id   AF-A0A3D1UWN7-F1
#
_cell.length_a   1.000
_cell.length_b   1.000
_cell.length_c   1.000
_cell.angle_alpha   90.00
_cell.angle_beta   90.00
_cell.angle_gamma   90.00
#
_symmetry.space_group_name_H-M   'P 1'
#
loop_
_entity.id
_entity.type
_entity.pdbx_description
1 polymer ?
#
loop_
_entity_poly.entity_id
_entity_poly.type
_entity_poly.pdbx_seq_one_letter_code
_entity_poly.pdbx_strand_id
1 'polypeptide(L)'
;MMVVNTETVPGKRIVEVKGLVQGNTVRAKHAGRDIAASFKNLVGGELKGYTELLVESRREAMARMIAQAEELQANAVVNVRFATSSITAGAAELYAYGTAVVLADESFS
;
A
#
# COMPACT_ATOMS: atom_id res chain seq x y z
N MET A 1 -2.47 -11.11 8.44
CA MET A 1 -1.12 -11.19 7.83
C MET A 1 -0.25 -10.05 8.34
N MET A 2 1.03 -10.29 8.63
CA MET A 2 1.98 -9.24 9.05
C MET A 2 2.48 -8.44 7.83
N VAL A 3 2.53 -7.12 7.92
CA VAL A 3 2.98 -6.25 6.82
C VAL A 3 3.95 -5.21 7.37
N VAL A 4 5.18 -5.18 6.86
CA VAL A 4 6.24 -4.30 7.37
C VAL A 4 7.03 -3.66 6.24
N ASN A 5 7.61 -2.49 6.50
CA ASN A 5 8.51 -1.80 5.57
C ASN A 5 9.99 -2.17 5.78
N THR A 6 10.30 -3.01 6.76
CA THR A 6 11.64 -3.58 6.97
C THR A 6 11.83 -4.85 6.15
N GLU A 7 13.06 -5.19 5.81
CA GLU A 7 13.39 -6.43 5.07
C GLU A 7 13.27 -7.69 5.94
N THR A 8 13.48 -7.54 7.25
CA THR A 8 13.39 -8.60 8.25
C THR A 8 12.50 -8.19 9.42
N VAL A 9 12.08 -9.16 10.23
CA VAL A 9 11.27 -8.94 11.43
C VAL A 9 12.02 -9.51 12.64
N PRO A 10 12.42 -8.67 13.62
CA PRO A 10 13.11 -9.15 14.81
C PRO A 10 12.35 -10.27 15.54
N GLY A 11 13.06 -11.32 15.96
CA GLY A 11 12.49 -12.50 16.62
C GLY A 11 11.75 -13.46 15.68
N LYS A 12 11.84 -13.25 14.36
CA LYS A 12 11.27 -14.13 13.34
C LYS A 12 12.28 -14.39 12.22
N ARG A 13 12.21 -15.57 11.65
CA ARG A 13 13.01 -15.97 10.48
C ARG A 13 12.12 -16.17 9.27
N ILE A 14 12.53 -15.65 8.11
CA ILE A 14 11.93 -15.99 6.83
C ILE A 14 12.32 -17.43 6.49
N VAL A 15 11.34 -18.32 6.44
CA VAL A 15 11.54 -19.74 6.09
C VAL A 15 11.24 -20.03 4.63
N GLU A 16 10.39 -19.22 3.99
CA GLU A 16 10.10 -19.31 2.55
C GLU A 16 9.87 -17.91 1.96
N VAL A 17 10.37 -17.69 0.75
CA VAL A 17 10.04 -16.51 -0.07
C VAL A 17 9.04 -16.93 -1.14
N LYS A 18 7.86 -16.30 -1.15
CA LYS A 18 6.78 -16.59 -2.10
C LYS A 18 6.81 -15.70 -3.35
N GLY A 19 7.60 -14.63 -3.33
CA GLY A 19 7.84 -13.75 -4.48
C GLY A 19 7.29 -12.34 -4.29
N LEU A 20 7.32 -11.56 -5.37
CA LEU A 20 6.79 -10.20 -5.41
C LEU A 20 5.26 -10.24 -5.32
N VAL A 21 4.70 -9.41 -4.44
CA VAL A 21 3.27 -9.12 -4.40
C VAL A 21 3.03 -7.63 -4.55
N GLN A 22 1.88 -7.29 -5.12
CA GLN A 22 1.56 -5.94 -5.51
C GLN A 22 0.05 -5.68 -5.54
N GLY A 23 -0.30 -4.41 -5.41
CA GLY A 23 -1.65 -3.92 -5.62
C GLY A 23 -1.61 -2.47 -6.03
N ASN A 24 -2.43 -2.11 -7.02
CA ASN A 24 -2.54 -0.73 -7.50
C ASN A 24 -3.97 -0.23 -7.40
N THR A 25 -4.12 1.08 -7.44
CA THR A 25 -5.41 1.74 -7.65
C THR A 25 -5.20 3.01 -8.46
N VAL A 26 -6.17 3.34 -9.31
CA VAL A 26 -6.12 4.52 -10.18
C VAL A 26 -7.20 5.50 -9.75
N ARG A 27 -6.83 6.77 -9.60
CA ARG A 27 -7.74 7.85 -9.22
C ARG A 27 -7.82 8.89 -10.33
N ALA A 28 -9.05 9.17 -10.76
CA ALA A 28 -9.32 10.20 -11.77
C ALA A 28 -9.29 11.61 -11.15
N LYS A 29 -8.86 12.58 -11.95
CA LYS A 29 -8.83 14.02 -11.62
C LYS A 29 -10.21 14.56 -11.27
N HIS A 30 -11.28 13.94 -11.77
CA HIS A 30 -12.67 14.32 -11.46
C HIS A 30 -13.01 14.01 -9.99
N ALA A 31 -12.55 12.87 -9.45
CA ALA A 31 -12.67 12.59 -8.03
C ALA A 31 -11.95 13.66 -7.19
N GLY A 32 -10.78 14.11 -7.64
CA GLY A 32 -10.07 15.24 -7.02
C GLY A 32 -10.77 16.60 -7.19
N ARG A 33 -11.47 16.84 -8.29
CA ARG A 33 -12.17 18.11 -8.56
C ARG A 33 -13.38 18.28 -7.64
N ASP A 34 -14.15 17.22 -7.40
CA ASP A 34 -15.29 17.24 -6.50
C ASP A 34 -14.84 17.49 -5.06
N ILE A 35 -13.74 16.85 -4.67
CA ILE A 35 -13.01 17.10 -3.42
C ILE A 35 -12.59 18.57 -3.35
N ALA A 36 -11.85 19.10 -4.32
CA ALA A 36 -11.39 20.50 -4.33
C ALA A 36 -12.55 21.52 -4.26
N ALA A 37 -13.68 21.24 -4.89
CA ALA A 37 -14.88 22.09 -4.84
C ALA A 37 -15.45 22.20 -3.42
N SER A 38 -15.28 21.16 -2.59
CA SER A 38 -15.68 21.15 -1.18
C SER A 38 -14.70 21.87 -0.24
N PHE A 39 -13.47 22.18 -0.68
CA PHE A 39 -12.41 22.83 0.13
C PHE A 39 -12.13 24.29 -0.26
N LYS A 40 -13.02 24.96 -1.00
CA LYS A 40 -12.82 26.32 -1.55
C LYS A 40 -12.34 27.41 -0.56
N ASN A 41 -12.39 27.17 0.76
CA ASN A 41 -12.03 28.14 1.80
C ASN A 41 -10.77 27.78 2.64
N LEU A 42 -10.03 26.71 2.34
CA LEU A 42 -8.82 26.35 3.11
C LEU A 42 -7.58 27.06 2.56
N VAL A 43 -7.30 28.26 3.09
CA VAL A 43 -6.03 28.95 2.86
C VAL A 43 -4.98 28.41 3.84
N GLY A 44 -3.93 27.77 3.32
CA GLY A 44 -2.68 27.45 4.03
C GLY A 44 -2.64 26.15 4.83
N GLY A 45 -3.70 25.35 4.83
CA GLY A 45 -3.79 24.09 5.59
C GLY A 45 -3.75 22.83 4.71
N GLU A 46 -3.77 21.67 5.36
CA GLU A 46 -3.89 20.37 4.69
C GLU A 46 -5.20 20.28 3.88
N LEU A 47 -5.10 19.80 2.64
CA LEU A 47 -6.25 19.54 1.78
C LEU A 47 -6.95 18.24 2.21
N LYS A 48 -7.74 18.30 3.30
CA LYS A 48 -8.28 17.12 4.00
C LYS A 48 -8.91 16.07 3.09
N GLY A 49 -9.73 16.44 2.12
CA GLY A 49 -10.35 15.42 1.26
C GLY A 49 -9.38 14.79 0.25
N TYR A 50 -8.32 15.50 -0.16
CA TYR A 50 -7.23 14.85 -0.90
C TYR A 50 -6.44 13.91 0.00
N THR A 51 -6.23 14.27 1.27
CA THR A 51 -5.64 13.36 2.26
C THR A 51 -6.50 12.12 2.46
N GLU A 52 -7.81 12.28 2.63
CA GLU A 52 -8.77 11.17 2.77
C GLU A 52 -8.73 10.27 1.54
N LEU A 53 -8.79 10.85 0.33
CA LEU A 53 -8.66 10.10 -0.92
C LEU A 53 -7.34 9.32 -1.00
N LEU A 54 -6.22 9.91 -0.56
CA LEU A 54 -4.93 9.20 -0.53
C LEU A 54 -4.91 8.07 0.50
N VAL A 55 -5.55 8.26 1.65
CA VAL A 55 -5.69 7.21 2.68
C VAL A 55 -6.51 6.04 2.16
N GLU A 56 -7.66 6.31 1.53
CA GLU A 56 -8.48 5.27 0.93
C GLU A 56 -7.75 4.54 -0.20
N SER A 57 -7.05 5.29 -1.05
CA SER A 57 -6.24 4.72 -2.13
C SER A 57 -5.16 3.78 -1.58
N ARG A 58 -4.45 4.18 -0.51
CA ARG A 58 -3.43 3.34 0.13
C ARG A 58 -4.03 2.07 0.71
N ARG A 59 -5.19 2.17 1.35
CA ARG A 59 -5.90 1.00 1.90
C ARG A 59 -6.28 0.02 0.80
N GLU A 60 -6.83 0.52 -0.31
CA GLU A 60 -7.24 -0.33 -1.43
C GLU A 60 -6.03 -1.02 -2.10
N ALA A 61 -4.98 -0.27 -2.42
CA ALA A 61 -3.76 -0.82 -3.01
C ALA A 61 -3.12 -1.87 -2.08
N MET A 62 -3.05 -1.59 -0.78
CA MET A 62 -2.51 -2.53 0.22
C MET A 62 -3.38 -3.77 0.36
N ALA A 63 -4.71 -3.63 0.36
CA ALA A 63 -5.63 -4.77 0.44
C ALA A 63 -5.46 -5.72 -0.76
N ARG A 64 -5.28 -5.18 -1.97
CA ARG A 64 -5.01 -5.97 -3.19
C ARG A 64 -3.67 -6.71 -3.10
N MET A 65 -2.61 -6.04 -2.62
CA MET A 65 -1.30 -6.66 -2.38
C MET A 65 -1.39 -7.78 -1.33
N ILE A 66 -2.20 -7.57 -0.28
CA ILE A 66 -2.44 -8.55 0.78
C ILE A 66 -3.17 -9.78 0.21
N ALA A 67 -4.23 -9.57 -0.56
CA ALA A 67 -4.97 -10.67 -1.19
C ALA A 67 -4.05 -11.53 -2.07
N GLN A 68 -3.16 -10.91 -2.86
CA GLN A 68 -2.19 -11.64 -3.66
C GLN A 68 -1.21 -12.47 -2.80
N ALA A 69 -0.77 -11.94 -1.65
CA ALA A 69 0.08 -12.70 -0.74
C ALA A 69 -0.66 -13.89 -0.09
N GLU A 70 -1.95 -13.74 0.20
CA GLU A 70 -2.81 -14.82 0.70
C GLU A 70 -2.99 -15.94 -0.35
N GLU A 71 -3.15 -15.58 -1.63
CA GLU A 71 -3.18 -16.55 -2.74
C GLU A 71 -1.88 -17.37 -2.84
N LEU A 72 -0.74 -16.77 -2.49
CA LEU A 72 0.56 -17.43 -2.43
C LEU A 72 0.83 -18.16 -1.10
N GLN A 73 -0.16 -18.22 -0.22
CA GLN A 73 -0.07 -18.85 1.11
C GLN A 73 1.06 -18.26 1.98
N ALA A 74 1.37 -16.96 1.79
CA ALA A 74 2.27 -16.23 2.66
C ALA A 74 1.58 -15.85 3.97
N ASN A 75 2.35 -15.69 5.05
CA ASN A 75 1.84 -15.19 6.33
C ASN A 75 2.34 -13.77 6.66
N ALA A 76 3.24 -13.23 5.82
CA ALA A 76 3.71 -11.86 5.91
C ALA A 76 4.10 -11.27 4.55
N VAL A 77 4.11 -9.93 4.47
CA VAL A 77 4.73 -9.16 3.40
C VAL A 77 5.79 -8.24 4.00
N VAL A 78 7.04 -8.41 3.60
CA VAL A 78 8.18 -7.59 4.06
C VAL A 78 8.59 -6.60 2.98
N ASN A 79 9.41 -5.63 3.38
CA ASN A 79 9.96 -4.59 2.49
C ASN A 79 8.88 -3.83 1.70
N VAL A 80 7.72 -3.56 2.31
CA VAL A 80 6.63 -2.87 1.63
C VAL A 80 7.02 -1.45 1.25
N ARG A 81 6.67 -1.06 0.03
CA ARG A 81 6.88 0.27 -0.54
C ARG A 81 5.60 0.75 -1.21
N PHE A 82 5.46 2.08 -1.24
CA PHE A 82 4.43 2.75 -2.03
C PHE A 82 5.12 3.60 -3.10
N ALA A 83 4.57 3.56 -4.30
CA ALA A 83 4.94 4.45 -5.39
C ALA A 83 3.67 5.09 -5.97
N THR A 84 3.84 6.26 -6.58
CA THR A 84 2.78 6.96 -7.30
C THR A 84 3.27 7.34 -8.67
N SER A 85 2.44 7.16 -9.69
CA SER A 85 2.77 7.50 -11.07
C SER A 85 1.60 8.23 -11.72
N SER A 86 1.90 9.13 -12.67
CA SER A 86 0.87 9.71 -13.53
C SER A 86 0.64 8.78 -14.70
N ILE A 87 -0.59 8.31 -14.89
CA ILE A 87 -0.96 7.41 -16.00
C ILE A 87 -1.37 8.23 -17.23
N THR A 88 -2.12 9.32 -17.02
CA THR A 88 -2.53 10.27 -18.07
C THR A 88 -2.80 11.64 -17.46
N ALA A 89 -3.06 12.66 -18.27
CA ALA A 89 -3.29 14.06 -17.87
C ALA A 89 -4.48 14.28 -16.89
N GLY A 90 -5.18 13.22 -16.52
CA GLY A 90 -6.26 13.23 -15.55
C GLY A 90 -6.37 11.97 -14.69
N ALA A 91 -5.33 11.14 -14.58
CA ALA A 91 -5.36 9.99 -13.68
C ALA A 91 -3.98 9.65 -13.12
N ALA A 92 -3.93 9.37 -11.83
CA ALA A 92 -2.73 8.92 -11.14
C ALA A 92 -2.95 7.53 -10.55
N GLU A 93 -1.92 6.71 -10.62
CA GLU A 93 -1.84 5.43 -9.94
C GLU A 93 -1.18 5.60 -8.58
N LEU A 94 -1.70 4.87 -7.60
CA LEU A 94 -1.01 4.53 -6.38
C LEU A 94 -0.74 3.03 -6.40
N TYR A 95 0.52 2.69 -6.22
CA TYR A 95 1.06 1.34 -6.28
C TYR A 95 1.65 0.95 -4.92
N ALA A 96 1.28 -0.22 -4.40
CA ALA A 96 1.83 -0.84 -3.21
C ALA A 96 2.47 -2.17 -3.61
N TYR A 97 3.70 -2.42 -3.15
CA TYR A 97 4.41 -3.67 -3.45
C TYR A 97 5.34 -4.08 -2.32
N GLY A 98 5.67 -5.36 -2.27
CA GLY A 98 6.59 -5.95 -1.31
C GLY A 98 6.89 -7.41 -1.60
N THR A 99 7.57 -8.09 -0.68
CA THR A 99 7.92 -9.50 -0.82
C THR A 99 7.04 -10.35 0.09
N ALA A 100 6.24 -11.25 -0.48
CA ALA A 100 5.47 -12.22 0.27
C ALA A 100 6.40 -13.32 0.81
N VAL A 101 6.28 -13.62 2.09
CA VAL A 101 7.13 -14.58 2.81
C VAL A 101 6.34 -15.41 3.82
N VAL A 102 6.92 -16.53 4.22
CA VAL A 102 6.50 -17.28 5.41
C VAL A 102 7.51 -17.01 6.52
N LEU A 103 7.05 -16.45 7.63
CA LEU A 103 7.81 -16.24 8.85
C LEU A 103 7.55 -17.37 9.85
N ALA A 104 8.59 -17.82 10.53
CA ALA A 104 8.51 -18.67 11.73
C ALA A 104 9.15 -17.94 12.92
N ASP A 105 8.71 -18.24 14.14
CA ASP A 105 9.34 -17.71 15.35
C ASP A 105 10.78 -18.22 15.47
N GLU A 106 11.68 -17.33 15.85
CA GLU A 106 13.07 -17.67 16.11
C GLU A 106 13.17 -18.32 17.50
N SER A 107 13.45 -19.63 17.53
CA SER A 107 13.67 -20.35 18.78
C SER A 107 15.09 -20.09 19.27
N PHE A 108 15.25 -19.45 20.42
CA PHE A 108 16.54 -19.37 21.09
C PHE A 108 16.79 -20.70 21.81
N SER A 109 17.83 -21.42 21.40
CA SER A 109 18.38 -22.58 22.12
C SER A 109 19.36 -22.13 23.20
#